data_AF-A0A2N3CM87-F1
#
_entry.id   AF-A0A2N3CM87-F1
#
_cell.length_a   1.000
_cell.length_b   1.000
_cell.length_c   1.000
_cell.angle_alpha   90.00
_cell.angle_beta   90.00
_cell.angle_gamma   90.00
#
_symmetry.space_group_name_H-M   'P 1'
#
loop_
_entity.id
_entity.type
_entity.pdbx_description
1 polymer ?
#
loop_
_entity_poly.entity_id
_entity_poly.type
_entity_poly.pdbx_seq_one_letter_code
_entity_poly.pdbx_strand_id
1 'polypeptide(L)'
;MIPAVTGPMRVHFVSGLAGASAAGLMRVLAQNPRFAPREASGALALYEAASARCARGGTPEAFLRPAQRRALLRGLFAAVHHDIAPGTAVFDSDPGWIEALGGLAPIFPLARFLLVLPFGARGHPAQVGPQAAQVVPIASDRLRDAPEVVLDEIYHALREPGFHHDLSPFSLPEAELAPVFRAGGGLFGLFGRRRRAQPAGRGRP
;
A
#
# COMPACT_ATOMS: atom_id res chain seq x y z
N MET A 1 21.49 17.25 -11.03
CA MET A 1 21.66 17.43 -9.58
C MET A 1 20.34 17.03 -8.95
N ILE A 2 20.24 15.84 -8.34
CA ILE A 2 19.01 15.42 -7.65
C ILE A 2 18.97 16.26 -6.37
N PRO A 3 17.96 17.12 -6.14
CA PRO A 3 17.89 17.89 -4.91
C PRO A 3 17.86 16.90 -3.74
N ALA A 4 18.72 17.13 -2.74
CA ALA A 4 18.66 16.35 -1.52
C ALA A 4 17.29 16.61 -0.88
N VAL A 5 16.40 15.61 -0.92
CA VAL A 5 15.10 15.65 -0.24
C VAL A 5 15.39 15.74 1.25
N THR A 6 15.43 16.95 1.76
CA THR A 6 15.88 17.33 3.11
C THR A 6 14.70 17.73 4.00
N GLY A 7 13.51 17.20 3.70
CA GLY A 7 12.34 17.25 4.57
C GLY A 7 11.85 15.82 4.88
N PRO A 8 11.25 15.57 6.06
CA PRO A 8 10.65 14.28 6.35
C PRO A 8 9.51 14.01 5.35
N MET A 9 9.68 12.99 4.52
CA MET A 9 8.61 12.54 3.62
C MET A 9 7.38 12.13 4.44
N ARG A 10 6.22 12.69 4.08
CA ARG A 10 4.94 12.39 4.72
C ARG A 10 4.27 11.27 3.93
N VAL A 11 4.51 10.03 4.33
CA VAL A 11 3.95 8.85 3.67
C VAL A 11 2.95 8.13 4.55
N HIS A 12 1.88 7.68 3.94
CA HIS A 12 0.84 6.84 4.50
C HIS A 12 0.59 5.67 3.54
N PHE A 13 0.14 4.55 4.08
CA PHE A 13 -0.04 3.32 3.34
C PHE A 13 -1.51 2.93 3.33
N VAL A 14 -1.99 2.43 2.19
CA VAL A 14 -3.39 2.04 2.03
C VAL A 14 -3.45 0.62 1.49
N SER A 15 -4.07 -0.28 2.24
CA SER A 15 -4.29 -1.66 1.80
C SER A 15 -5.78 -1.95 1.77
N GLY A 16 -6.27 -2.36 0.59
CA GLY A 16 -7.56 -3.02 0.46
C GLY A 16 -7.37 -4.53 0.59
N LEU A 17 -8.09 -5.17 1.52
CA LEU A 17 -8.07 -6.63 1.63
C LEU A 17 -8.93 -7.29 0.55
N ALA A 18 -8.76 -8.60 0.35
CA ALA A 18 -9.57 -9.34 -0.61
C ALA A 18 -11.08 -9.13 -0.35
N GLY A 19 -11.80 -8.63 -1.36
CA GLY A 19 -13.22 -8.29 -1.26
C GLY A 19 -13.54 -6.86 -0.81
N ALA A 20 -12.53 -6.04 -0.51
CA ALA A 20 -12.66 -4.61 -0.21
C ALA A 20 -11.60 -3.79 -0.95
N SER A 21 -12.04 -2.96 -1.89
CA SER A 21 -11.13 -2.09 -2.62
C SER A 21 -10.87 -0.79 -1.88
N ALA A 22 -9.64 -0.30 -2.02
CA ALA A 22 -9.28 1.05 -1.60
C ALA A 22 -9.52 2.10 -2.69
N ALA A 23 -9.88 1.71 -3.92
CA ALA A 23 -9.90 2.62 -5.06
C ALA A 23 -10.84 3.82 -4.89
N GLY A 24 -12.04 3.60 -4.34
CA GLY A 24 -12.96 4.71 -4.01
C GLY A 24 -12.36 5.68 -3.00
N LEU A 25 -11.72 5.16 -1.95
CA LEU A 25 -11.03 5.97 -0.94
C LEU A 25 -9.87 6.76 -1.57
N MET A 26 -9.05 6.10 -2.39
CA MET A 26 -7.92 6.74 -3.07
C MET A 26 -8.38 7.88 -3.98
N ARG A 27 -9.48 7.69 -4.71
CA ARG A 27 -10.06 8.71 -5.58
C ARG A 27 -10.65 9.89 -4.82
N VAL A 28 -11.28 9.65 -3.67
CA VAL A 28 -11.73 10.72 -2.77
C VAL A 28 -10.55 11.48 -2.19
N LEU A 29 -9.55 10.79 -1.64
CA LEU A 29 -8.36 11.44 -1.10
C LEU A 29 -7.62 12.30 -2.14
N ALA A 30 -7.69 11.95 -3.42
CA ALA A 30 -7.06 12.69 -4.51
C ALA A 30 -7.65 14.09 -4.74
N GLN A 31 -8.85 14.36 -4.20
CA GLN A 31 -9.49 15.66 -4.32
C GLN A 31 -8.83 16.73 -3.44
N ASN A 32 -8.14 16.32 -2.37
CA ASN A 32 -7.42 17.25 -1.51
C ASN A 32 -6.03 17.56 -2.10
N PRO A 33 -5.71 18.83 -2.46
CA PRO A 33 -4.44 19.19 -3.07
C PRO A 33 -3.22 18.99 -2.15
N ARG A 34 -3.44 18.80 -0.84
CA ARG A 34 -2.38 18.46 0.13
C ARG A 34 -1.99 16.98 0.05
N PHE A 35 -2.73 16.15 -0.67
CA PHE A 35 -2.54 14.71 -0.74
C PHE A 35 -2.07 14.29 -2.14
N ALA A 36 -1.24 13.26 -2.19
CA ALA A 36 -0.79 12.61 -3.40
C ALA A 36 -1.03 11.10 -3.31
N PRO A 37 -2.25 10.64 -3.60
CA PRO A 37 -2.53 9.21 -3.73
C PRO A 37 -1.75 8.62 -4.90
N ARG A 38 -1.20 7.42 -4.68
CA ARG A 38 -0.42 6.65 -5.64
C ARG A 38 -0.85 5.20 -5.54
N GLU A 39 -1.27 4.63 -6.65
CA GLU A 39 -1.62 3.23 -6.76
C GLU A 39 -0.54 2.53 -7.58
N ALA A 40 -0.13 1.35 -7.15
CA ALA A 40 0.88 0.56 -7.85
C ALA A 40 2.18 1.32 -8.19
N SER A 41 2.72 2.07 -7.22
CA SER A 41 3.95 2.87 -7.39
C SER A 41 5.22 2.04 -7.65
N GLY A 42 5.16 0.73 -7.40
CA GLY A 42 6.33 -0.15 -7.38
C GLY A 42 7.15 -0.06 -6.09
N ALA A 43 6.80 0.84 -5.16
CA ALA A 43 7.52 1.00 -3.90
C ALA A 43 7.51 -0.28 -3.05
N LEU A 44 6.40 -1.02 -3.00
CA LEU A 44 6.31 -2.28 -2.27
C LEU A 44 7.31 -3.30 -2.80
N ALA A 45 7.29 -3.57 -4.12
CA ALA A 45 8.18 -4.55 -4.74
C ALA A 45 9.67 -4.20 -4.50
N LEU A 46 10.02 -2.91 -4.60
CA LEU A 46 11.38 -2.44 -4.32
C LEU A 46 11.74 -2.58 -2.83
N TYR A 47 10.82 -2.23 -1.92
CA TYR A 47 10.99 -2.38 -0.48
C TYR A 47 11.20 -3.84 -0.09
N GLU A 48 10.38 -4.75 -0.60
CA GLU A 48 10.49 -6.19 -0.35
C GLU A 48 11.82 -6.74 -0.86
N ALA A 49 12.22 -6.39 -2.09
CA ALA A 49 13.48 -6.82 -2.65
C ALA A 49 14.68 -6.30 -1.83
N ALA A 50 14.69 -5.01 -1.47
CA ALA A 50 15.76 -4.42 -0.67
C ALA A 50 15.82 -5.04 0.75
N SER A 51 14.66 -5.24 1.38
CA SER A 51 14.55 -5.84 2.71
C SER A 51 15.01 -7.30 2.70
N ALA A 52 14.57 -8.10 1.74
CA ALA A 52 14.96 -9.49 1.58
C ALA A 52 16.47 -9.63 1.34
N ARG A 53 17.06 -8.75 0.53
CA ARG A 53 18.52 -8.72 0.32
C ARG A 53 19.29 -8.39 1.59
N CYS A 54 18.84 -7.40 2.36
CA CYS A 54 19.45 -7.06 3.65
C CYS A 54 19.33 -8.19 4.69
N ALA A 55 18.29 -9.03 4.59
CA ALA A 55 18.08 -10.18 5.46
C ALA A 55 18.89 -11.42 5.01
N ARG A 56 19.32 -11.47 3.74
CA ARG A 56 20.04 -12.62 3.17
C ARG A 56 21.51 -12.59 3.57
N GLY A 57 21.88 -13.47 4.50
CA GLY A 57 23.27 -13.67 4.93
C GLY A 57 24.24 -13.97 3.78
N GLY A 58 25.52 -13.67 3.99
CA GLY A 58 26.58 -13.91 3.00
C GLY A 58 26.63 -12.89 1.86
N THR A 59 25.99 -11.73 2.01
CA THR A 59 26.00 -10.65 1.03
C THR A 59 26.55 -9.36 1.65
N PRO A 60 27.17 -8.45 0.86
CA PRO A 60 27.64 -7.16 1.37
C PRO A 60 26.55 -6.35 2.09
N GLU A 61 25.32 -6.38 1.59
CA GLU A 61 24.19 -5.64 2.17
C GLU A 61 23.71 -6.18 3.53
N ALA A 62 23.97 -7.45 3.85
CA ALA A 62 23.64 -8.00 5.17
C ALA A 62 24.48 -7.37 6.30
N PHE A 63 25.64 -6.80 5.97
CA PHE A 63 26.50 -6.10 6.92
C PHE A 63 26.07 -4.64 7.20
N LEU A 64 25.06 -4.12 6.50
CA LEU A 64 24.52 -2.79 6.79
C LEU A 64 23.99 -2.74 8.23
N ARG A 65 24.41 -1.74 9.00
CA ARG A 65 23.89 -1.52 10.36
C ARG A 65 22.38 -1.25 10.33
N PRO A 66 21.62 -1.53 11.40
CA PRO A 66 20.19 -1.25 11.45
C PRO A 66 19.81 0.19 11.04
N ALA A 67 20.61 1.18 11.44
CA ALA A 67 20.39 2.57 11.04
C ALA A 67 20.61 2.80 9.53
N GLN A 68 21.60 2.15 8.92
CA GLN A 68 21.85 2.23 7.47
C GLN A 68 20.74 1.56 6.67
N ARG A 69 20.26 0.39 7.13
CA ARG A 69 19.10 -0.29 6.51
C ARG A 69 17.86 0.60 6.55
N ARG A 70 17.56 1.22 7.70
CA ARG A 70 16.45 2.18 7.80
C ARG A 70 16.63 3.37 6.87
N ALA A 71 17.83 3.95 6.79
CA ALA A 71 18.12 5.08 5.91
C ALA A 71 17.97 4.70 4.42
N LEU A 72 18.48 3.53 4.02
CA LEU A 72 18.33 2.98 2.67
C LEU A 72 16.85 2.82 2.30
N LEU A 73 16.08 2.16 3.16
CA LEU A 73 14.64 1.94 2.92
C LEU A 73 13.87 3.26 2.87
N ARG A 74 14.15 4.24 3.73
CA ARG A 74 13.56 5.59 3.61
C ARG A 74 13.94 6.28 2.30
N GLY A 75 15.21 6.19 1.91
CA GLY A 75 15.72 6.78 0.67
C GLY A 75 15.04 6.20 -0.57
N LEU A 76 14.70 4.91 -0.55
CA LEU A 76 13.93 4.25 -1.60
C LEU A 76 12.56 4.90 -1.80
N PHE A 77 11.79 5.13 -0.73
CA PHE A 77 10.51 5.83 -0.83
C PHE A 77 10.68 7.28 -1.33
N ALA A 78 11.68 8.00 -0.81
CA ALA A 78 11.98 9.35 -1.28
C ALA A 78 12.33 9.38 -2.78
N ALA A 79 12.98 8.34 -3.30
CA ALA A 79 13.30 8.22 -4.72
C ALA A 79 12.07 7.87 -5.58
N VAL A 80 11.25 6.91 -5.14
CA VAL A 80 10.02 6.51 -5.86
C VAL A 80 9.04 7.68 -5.98
N HIS A 81 8.94 8.51 -4.94
CA HIS A 81 8.01 9.65 -4.88
C HIS A 81 8.71 11.01 -5.04
N HIS A 82 9.85 11.06 -5.73
CA HIS A 82 10.65 12.28 -5.85
C HIS A 82 9.94 13.41 -6.63
N ASP A 83 8.94 13.07 -7.44
CA ASP A 83 8.13 13.98 -8.25
C ASP A 83 7.02 14.68 -7.45
N ILE A 84 6.86 14.31 -6.17
CA ILE A 84 5.84 14.89 -5.29
C ILE A 84 6.33 16.20 -4.69
N ALA A 85 5.47 17.21 -4.71
CA ALA A 85 5.75 18.50 -4.10
C ALA A 85 6.07 18.35 -2.59
N PRO A 86 7.09 19.07 -2.09
CA PRO A 86 7.41 19.06 -0.66
C PRO A 86 6.20 19.44 0.21
N GLY A 87 5.98 18.71 1.29
CA GLY A 87 4.89 18.95 2.25
C GLY A 87 3.57 18.22 1.93
N THR A 88 3.42 17.71 0.71
CA THR A 88 2.28 16.87 0.30
C THR A 88 2.35 15.50 1.00
N ALA A 89 1.22 15.01 1.50
CA ALA A 89 1.11 13.68 2.09
C ALA A 89 0.86 12.63 1.00
N VAL A 90 1.80 11.70 0.84
CA VAL A 90 1.69 10.58 -0.09
C VAL A 90 0.84 9.48 0.52
N PHE A 91 -0.12 8.96 -0.23
CA PHE A 91 -0.86 7.74 0.12
C PHE A 91 -0.47 6.67 -0.88
N ASP A 92 0.39 5.74 -0.49
CA ASP A 92 0.79 4.64 -1.34
C ASP A 92 -0.14 3.45 -1.13
N SER A 93 -0.85 3.04 -2.19
CA SER A 93 -1.79 1.94 -2.14
C SER A 93 -1.24 0.69 -2.82
N ASP A 94 -1.14 -0.35 -2.00
CA ASP A 94 -0.83 -1.71 -2.39
C ASP A 94 -1.42 -2.67 -1.32
N PRO A 95 -2.13 -3.74 -1.73
CA PRO A 95 -2.65 -4.75 -0.80
C PRO A 95 -1.57 -5.35 0.12
N GLY A 96 -0.31 -5.44 -0.33
CA GLY A 96 0.78 -6.04 0.44
C GLY A 96 1.35 -5.16 1.57
N TRP A 97 0.99 -3.87 1.65
CA TRP A 97 1.53 -3.01 2.71
C TRP A 97 1.20 -3.48 4.13
N ILE A 98 0.07 -4.16 4.32
CA ILE A 98 -0.29 -4.73 5.63
C ILE A 98 0.72 -5.78 6.11
N GLU A 99 1.29 -6.58 5.19
CA GLU A 99 2.32 -7.58 5.54
C GLU A 99 3.66 -6.91 5.87
N ALA A 100 3.95 -5.78 5.23
CA ALA A 100 5.15 -4.99 5.46
C ALA A 100 5.11 -4.11 6.73
N LEU A 101 3.95 -3.99 7.40
CA LEU A 101 3.70 -3.11 8.54
C LEU A 101 4.78 -3.21 9.62
N GLY A 102 5.15 -4.43 10.03
CA GLY A 102 6.11 -4.64 11.11
C GLY A 102 7.49 -4.05 10.82
N GLY A 103 7.91 -4.05 9.55
CA GLY A 103 9.19 -3.47 9.12
C GLY A 103 9.11 -1.97 8.85
N LEU A 104 7.94 -1.46 8.42
CA LEU A 104 7.74 -0.04 8.09
C LEU A 104 7.43 0.82 9.31
N ALA A 105 6.74 0.29 10.32
CA ALA A 105 6.34 1.04 11.51
C ALA A 105 7.53 1.76 12.20
N PRO A 106 8.70 1.12 12.41
CA PRO A 106 9.88 1.79 12.97
C PRO A 106 10.57 2.76 12.00
N ILE A 107 10.35 2.58 10.68
CA ILE A 107 10.94 3.41 9.64
C ILE A 107 10.15 4.72 9.52
N PHE A 108 8.82 4.64 9.55
CA PHE A 108 7.89 5.76 9.42
C PHE A 108 6.96 5.84 10.64
N PRO A 109 7.45 6.36 11.79
CA PRO A 109 6.69 6.37 13.03
C PRO A 109 5.41 7.23 12.97
N LEU A 110 5.35 8.18 12.03
CA LEU A 110 4.20 9.07 11.83
C LEU A 110 3.26 8.58 10.72
N ALA A 111 3.58 7.48 10.03
CA ALA A 111 2.72 6.94 9.00
C ALA A 111 1.43 6.35 9.61
N ARG A 112 0.33 6.48 8.87
CA ARG A 112 -0.90 5.74 9.09
C ARG A 112 -1.05 4.67 8.03
N PHE A 113 -1.57 3.53 8.45
CA PHE A 113 -1.91 2.41 7.60
C PHE A 113 -3.42 2.31 7.54
N LEU A 114 -4.00 2.81 6.45
CA LEU A 114 -5.44 2.75 6.20
C LEU A 114 -5.76 1.36 5.66
N LEU A 115 -6.53 0.58 6.43
CA LEU A 115 -6.83 -0.81 6.10
C LEU A 115 -8.31 -0.93 5.76
N VAL A 116 -8.63 -1.08 4.47
CA VAL A 116 -10.02 -1.23 4.02
C VAL A 116 -10.42 -2.71 4.13
N LEU A 117 -11.44 -2.96 4.97
CA LEU A 117 -11.93 -4.28 5.34
C LEU A 117 -13.21 -4.61 4.57
N PRO A 118 -13.41 -5.88 4.13
CA PRO A 118 -14.62 -6.27 3.41
C PRO A 118 -15.88 -6.18 4.27
N PHE A 119 -17.04 -6.11 3.62
CA PHE A 119 -18.34 -6.01 4.29
C PHE A 119 -18.48 -7.10 5.37
N GLY A 120 -18.95 -6.71 6.56
CA GLY A 120 -19.18 -7.65 7.66
C GLY A 120 -17.90 -8.25 8.26
N ALA A 121 -16.71 -7.85 7.79
CA ALA A 121 -15.46 -8.21 8.44
C ALA A 121 -15.40 -7.57 9.82
N ARG A 122 -15.65 -8.39 10.85
CA ARG A 122 -15.37 -8.03 12.23
C ARG A 122 -13.90 -8.33 12.50
N GLY A 123 -13.03 -7.43 12.06
CA GLY A 123 -11.58 -7.49 12.29
C GLY A 123 -11.16 -6.49 13.34
N HIS A 124 -11.05 -6.94 14.60
CA HIS A 124 -10.47 -6.15 15.68
C HIS A 124 -8.99 -5.86 15.36
N PRO A 125 -8.45 -4.66 15.67
CA PRO A 125 -7.01 -4.35 15.55
C PRO A 125 -6.07 -5.30 16.32
N ALA A 126 -6.61 -6.32 17.01
CA ALA A 126 -5.87 -7.32 17.76
C ALA A 126 -4.97 -8.23 16.89
N GLN A 127 -5.24 -8.34 15.58
CA GLN A 127 -4.35 -9.09 14.66
C GLN A 127 -3.14 -8.27 14.18
N VAL A 128 -3.08 -6.98 14.52
CA VAL A 128 -2.05 -6.03 14.06
C VAL A 128 -0.83 -6.01 15.00
N GLY A 129 -0.87 -6.76 16.10
CA GLY A 129 0.24 -6.81 17.05
C GLY A 129 0.55 -5.42 17.66
N PRO A 130 1.79 -5.17 18.11
CA PRO A 130 2.16 -3.92 18.78
C PRO A 130 2.04 -2.66 17.89
N GLN A 131 1.88 -2.81 16.57
CA GLN A 131 1.76 -1.72 15.61
C GLN A 131 0.32 -1.20 15.44
N ALA A 132 -0.66 -1.72 16.21
CA ALA A 132 -2.07 -1.35 16.12
C ALA A 132 -2.33 0.17 16.17
N ALA A 133 -1.51 0.93 16.92
CA ALA A 133 -1.67 2.38 17.05
C ALA A 133 -1.45 3.17 15.74
N GLN A 134 -0.81 2.57 14.72
CA GLN A 134 -0.62 3.19 13.41
C GLN A 134 -1.67 2.76 12.37
N VAL A 135 -2.46 1.73 12.67
CA VAL A 135 -3.47 1.21 11.75
C VAL A 135 -4.82 1.88 11.98
N VAL A 136 -5.46 2.28 10.89
CA VAL A 136 -6.81 2.83 10.86
C VAL A 136 -7.68 1.85 10.10
N PRO A 137 -8.45 0.98 10.79
CA PRO A 137 -9.36 0.06 10.13
C PRO A 137 -10.55 0.83 9.55
N ILE A 138 -10.88 0.55 8.29
CA ILE A 138 -11.97 1.19 7.55
C ILE A 138 -12.88 0.07 7.05
N ALA A 139 -14.05 -0.06 7.65
CA ALA A 139 -15.05 -1.02 7.19
C ALA A 139 -15.69 -0.49 5.90
N SER A 140 -15.66 -1.28 4.82
CA SER A 140 -16.15 -0.86 3.50
C SER A 140 -17.65 -0.52 3.47
N ASP A 141 -18.44 -1.19 4.30
CA ASP A 141 -19.85 -0.87 4.53
C ASP A 141 -20.01 0.51 5.17
N ARG A 142 -19.23 0.79 6.22
CA ARG A 142 -19.27 2.10 6.87
C ARG A 142 -18.80 3.23 5.95
N LEU A 143 -17.79 2.96 5.12
CA LEU A 143 -17.31 3.92 4.13
C LEU A 143 -18.39 4.26 3.09
N ARG A 144 -19.27 3.31 2.75
CA ARG A 144 -20.40 3.53 1.85
C ARG A 144 -21.58 4.20 2.54
N ASP A 145 -21.91 3.76 3.76
CA ASP A 145 -23.15 4.14 4.44
C ASP A 145 -23.01 5.44 5.24
N ALA A 146 -21.79 5.80 5.66
CA ALA A 146 -21.47 7.03 6.40
C ALA A 146 -20.06 7.58 6.03
N PRO A 147 -19.82 7.91 4.75
CA PRO A 147 -18.50 8.33 4.25
C PRO A 147 -17.93 9.56 4.95
N GLU A 148 -18.75 10.54 5.29
CA GLU A 148 -18.32 11.79 5.94
C GLU A 148 -17.67 11.51 7.29
N VAL A 149 -18.31 10.66 8.10
CA VAL A 149 -17.81 10.30 9.44
C VAL A 149 -16.49 9.53 9.34
N VAL A 150 -16.39 8.61 8.37
CA VAL A 150 -15.15 7.85 8.15
C VAL A 150 -14.02 8.75 7.67
N LEU A 151 -14.30 9.71 6.79
CA LEU A 151 -13.31 10.69 6.37
C LEU A 151 -12.86 11.56 7.53
N ASP A 152 -13.76 12.06 8.38
CA ASP A 152 -13.39 12.84 9.56
C ASP A 152 -12.43 12.05 10.50
N GLU A 153 -12.69 10.76 10.71
CA GLU A 153 -11.80 9.88 11.48
C GLU A 153 -10.43 9.71 10.82
N ILE A 154 -10.40 9.53 9.49
CA ILE A 154 -9.15 9.45 8.73
C ILE A 154 -8.37 10.76 8.87
N TYR A 155 -9.00 11.91 8.66
CA TYR A 155 -8.35 13.22 8.79
C TYR A 155 -7.84 13.47 10.21
N HIS A 156 -8.61 13.09 11.23
CA HIS A 156 -8.19 13.13 12.61
C HIS A 156 -6.95 12.25 12.86
N ALA A 157 -6.95 11.00 12.38
CA ALA A 157 -5.83 10.08 12.53
C ALA A 157 -4.56 10.59 11.83
N LEU A 158 -4.72 11.22 10.65
CA LEU A 158 -3.65 11.85 9.87
C LEU A 158 -3.15 13.15 10.49
N ARG A 159 -3.91 13.75 11.42
CA ARG A 159 -3.70 15.10 11.97
C ARG A 159 -3.70 16.17 10.87
N GLU A 160 -4.64 16.06 9.94
CA GLU A 160 -4.87 17.01 8.86
C GLU A 160 -6.18 17.76 9.07
N PRO A 161 -6.27 19.04 8.66
CA PRO A 161 -7.53 19.77 8.70
C PRO A 161 -8.51 19.14 7.69
N GLY A 162 -9.78 19.10 8.07
CA GLY A 162 -10.85 18.57 7.22
C GLY A 162 -10.89 19.23 5.84
N PHE A 163 -11.35 18.47 4.84
CA PHE A 163 -11.50 18.90 3.46
C PHE A 163 -12.85 18.42 2.92
N HIS A 164 -13.55 19.26 2.17
CA HIS A 164 -14.84 18.91 1.59
C HIS A 164 -14.64 18.05 0.33
N HIS A 165 -15.17 16.83 0.34
CA HIS A 165 -15.05 15.88 -0.77
C HIS A 165 -16.37 15.73 -1.53
N ASP A 166 -16.29 15.53 -2.84
CA ASP A 166 -17.32 14.84 -3.61
C ASP A 166 -17.26 13.33 -3.31
N LEU A 167 -18.33 12.81 -2.74
CA LEU A 167 -18.45 11.42 -2.28
C LEU A 167 -19.06 10.49 -3.33
N SER A 168 -19.36 11.01 -4.53
CA SER A 168 -19.82 10.22 -5.67
C SER A 168 -18.97 8.96 -5.97
N PRO A 169 -17.63 8.93 -5.76
CA PRO A 169 -16.85 7.72 -6.00
C PRO A 169 -17.26 6.51 -5.15
N PHE A 170 -17.84 6.68 -3.96
CA PHE A 170 -18.28 5.55 -3.13
C PHE A 170 -19.54 4.84 -3.64
N SER A 171 -20.24 5.46 -4.59
CA SER A 171 -21.43 4.89 -5.24
C SER A 171 -21.09 4.17 -6.55
N LEU A 172 -19.87 4.34 -7.08
CA LEU A 172 -19.45 3.73 -8.33
C LEU A 172 -19.15 2.23 -8.14
N PRO A 173 -19.44 1.40 -9.17
CA PRO A 173 -19.05 0.01 -9.15
C PRO A 173 -17.52 -0.12 -9.19
N GLU A 174 -17.00 -1.14 -8.51
CA GLU A 174 -15.55 -1.39 -8.39
C GLU A 174 -14.82 -1.44 -9.74
N ALA A 175 -15.48 -1.94 -10.79
CA ALA A 175 -14.90 -2.01 -12.13
C ALA A 175 -14.56 -0.63 -12.73
N GLU A 176 -15.26 0.44 -12.32
CA GLU A 176 -15.01 1.81 -12.77
C GLU A 176 -13.94 2.53 -11.93
N LEU A 177 -13.69 2.02 -10.73
CA LEU A 177 -12.68 2.54 -9.81
C LEU A 177 -11.35 1.81 -9.95
N ALA A 178 -11.36 0.59 -10.50
CA ALA A 178 -10.21 -0.29 -10.51
C ALA A 178 -8.96 0.40 -11.10
N PRO A 179 -7.78 0.25 -10.46
CA PRO A 179 -6.55 0.78 -11.00
C PRO A 179 -6.28 0.27 -12.41
N VAL A 180 -5.68 1.14 -13.23
CA VAL A 180 -5.15 0.79 -14.55
C VAL A 180 -4.14 -0.37 -14.46
N PHE A 181 -3.40 -0.46 -13.34
CA PHE A 181 -2.49 -1.57 -13.05
C PHE A 181 -2.99 -2.40 -11.86
N ARG A 182 -3.45 -3.63 -12.12
CA ARG A 182 -3.59 -4.65 -11.08
C ARG A 182 -2.36 -5.54 -11.06
N ALA A 183 -1.61 -5.50 -9.95
CA ALA A 183 -0.65 -6.56 -9.62
C ALA A 183 -1.43 -7.85 -9.30
N GLY A 184 -1.85 -8.56 -10.35
CA GLY A 184 -2.71 -9.75 -10.28
C GLY A 184 -2.49 -10.72 -11.43
N GLY A 185 -1.44 -10.53 -12.21
CA GLY A 185 -0.79 -11.57 -13.01
C GLY A 185 0.68 -11.60 -12.60
N GLY A 186 0.96 -12.01 -11.35
CA GLY A 186 2.28 -11.90 -10.74
C GLY A 186 3.40 -12.52 -11.58
N LEU A 187 4.64 -12.17 -11.24
CA LEU A 187 5.86 -12.78 -11.79
C LEU A 187 5.92 -14.32 -11.59
N PHE A 188 5.01 -14.89 -10.79
CA PHE A 188 4.77 -16.33 -10.64
C PHE A 188 3.88 -16.96 -11.73
N GLY A 189 3.15 -16.18 -12.53
CA GLY A 189 2.29 -16.67 -13.61
C GLY A 189 3.06 -17.10 -14.87
N LEU A 190 4.32 -16.65 -15.03
CA LEU A 190 5.15 -16.95 -16.20
C LEU A 190 5.88 -18.30 -16.14
N PHE A 191 5.87 -19.00 -15.00
CA PHE A 191 6.49 -20.34 -14.87
C PHE A 191 5.48 -21.47 -14.60
N GLY A 192 4.18 -21.21 -14.71
CA GLY A 192 3.13 -22.11 -14.22
C GLY A 192 2.18 -22.71 -15.27
N ARG A 193 2.54 -22.81 -16.55
CA ARG A 193 1.76 -23.60 -17.54
C ARG A 193 2.67 -24.32 -18.54
N ARG A 194 3.44 -25.30 -18.08
CA ARG A 194 3.72 -26.44 -18.97
C ARG A 194 2.43 -27.22 -19.11
N ARG A 195 1.74 -27.04 -20.25
CA ARG A 195 0.72 -28.01 -20.70
C ARG A 195 1.36 -29.39 -20.60
N ARG A 196 0.81 -30.24 -19.74
CA ARG A 196 1.14 -31.65 -19.71
C ARG A 196 0.70 -32.21 -21.07
N ALA A 197 1.64 -32.40 -21.99
CA ALA A 197 1.36 -33.05 -23.25
C ALA A 197 0.82 -34.44 -22.94
N GLN A 198 -0.42 -34.68 -23.35
CA GLN A 198 -1.05 -35.99 -23.31
C GLN A 198 -0.26 -36.90 -24.26
N PRO A 199 0.28 -38.05 -23.81
CA PRO A 199 1.01 -38.92 -24.71
C PRO A 199 0.03 -39.47 -25.76
N ALA A 200 0.29 -39.12 -27.02
CA ALA A 200 -0.39 -39.69 -28.17
C ALA A 200 -0.23 -41.22 -28.12
N GLY A 201 -1.36 -41.91 -28.22
CA GLY A 201 -1.41 -43.36 -28.28
C GLY A 201 -0.53 -43.88 -29.42
N ARG A 202 0.41 -44.76 -29.08
CA ARG A 202 1.08 -45.61 -30.06
C ARG A 202 0.08 -46.64 -30.56
N GLY A 203 -0.51 -46.38 -31.72
CA GLY A 203 -1.00 -47.45 -32.59
C GLY A 203 0.21 -48.27 -33.02
N ARG A 204 0.18 -49.58 -32.73
CA ARG A 204 1.02 -50.56 -33.42
C ARG A 204 0.26 -51.07 -34.64
N PRO A 205 0.96 -51.37 -35.75
CA PRO A 205 0.38 -52.14 -36.86
C PRO A 205 0.07 -53.58 -36.43
#